data_AF-A0A355BHD9-F1
#
_entry.id   AF-A0A355BHD9-F1
#
_cell.length_a   1.000
_cell.length_b   1.000
_cell.length_c   1.000
_cell.angle_alpha   90.00
_cell.angle_beta   90.00
_cell.angle_gamma   90.00
#
_symmetry.space_group_name_H-M   'P 1'
#
loop_
_entity.id
_entity.type
_entity.pdbx_description
1 polymer ?
#
loop_
_entity_poly.entity_id
_entity_poly.type
_entity_poly.pdbx_seq_one_letter_code
_entity_poly.pdbx_strand_id
1 'polypeptide(L)'
;MFLVVAAGLLALYCWYKRFFENWGSKFLTYALVGVGSVFLSFPIILSSYLSDYNYRMWIVQGPDPFDKMGSGPFLIGKATGWLIIGFGLIIIGLQLKLRADKRSKSG
;
A
#
# COMPACT_ATOMS: atom_id res chain seq x y z
N MET A 1 6.64 10.28 -30.17
CA MET A 1 6.61 9.51 -28.90
C MET A 1 6.42 10.40 -27.67
N PHE A 2 7.25 11.42 -27.43
CA PHE A 2 7.15 12.25 -26.21
C PHE A 2 5.81 12.98 -26.01
N LEU A 3 5.18 13.47 -27.08
CA LEU A 3 3.85 14.11 -27.00
C LEU A 3 2.74 13.15 -26.56
N VAL A 4 2.80 11.89 -26.98
CA VAL A 4 1.82 10.86 -26.61
C VAL A 4 1.98 10.47 -25.15
N VAL A 5 3.24 10.37 -24.69
CA VAL A 5 3.55 10.10 -23.27
C VAL A 5 3.12 11.27 -22.37
N ALA A 6 3.37 12.51 -22.79
CA ALA A 6 2.94 13.70 -22.07
C ALA A 6 1.41 13.82 -21.99
N ALA A 7 0.71 13.56 -23.09
CA ALA A 7 -0.76 13.54 -23.12
C ALA A 7 -1.33 12.42 -22.24
N GLY A 8 -0.71 11.23 -22.25
CA GLY A 8 -1.06 10.12 -21.37
C GLY A 8 -0.91 10.47 -19.89
N LEU A 9 0.22 11.09 -19.50
CA LEU A 9 0.46 11.54 -18.13
C LEU A 9 -0.53 12.63 -17.70
N LEU A 10 -0.87 13.58 -18.59
CA LEU A 10 -1.87 14.61 -18.32
C LEU A 10 -3.27 14.02 -18.16
N ALA A 11 -3.66 13.08 -19.01
CA ALA A 11 -4.94 12.39 -18.90
C ALA A 11 -5.04 11.58 -17.60
N LEU A 12 -3.96 10.89 -17.24
CA LEU A 12 -3.86 10.15 -15.97
C LEU A 12 -3.96 11.09 -14.77
N TYR A 13 -3.28 12.25 -14.82
CA TYR A 13 -3.35 13.27 -13.78
C TYR A 13 -4.75 13.87 -13.66
N CYS A 14 -5.40 14.22 -14.77
CA CYS A 14 -6.76 14.75 -14.78
C CYS A 14 -7.78 13.71 -14.30
N TRP A 15 -7.62 12.44 -14.68
CA TRP A 15 -8.45 11.35 -14.19
C TRP A 15 -8.27 11.14 -12.69
N TYR A 16 -7.01 11.08 -12.21
CA TYR A 16 -6.68 11.00 -10.80
C TYR A 16 -7.28 12.18 -10.02
N LYS A 17 -7.10 13.40 -10.51
CA LYS A 17 -7.64 14.62 -9.91
C LYS A 17 -9.16 14.56 -9.81
N ARG A 18 -9.85 14.20 -10.89
CA ARG A 18 -11.31 14.10 -10.92
C ARG A 18 -11.84 12.98 -10.01
N PHE A 19 -11.16 11.84 -9.96
CA PHE A 19 -11.59 10.71 -9.15
C PHE A 19 -11.39 10.97 -7.65
N PHE A 20 -10.26 11.58 -7.26
CA PHE A 20 -9.94 11.84 -5.85
C PHE A 20 -10.51 13.17 -5.32
N GLU A 21 -10.71 14.21 -6.14
CA GLU A 21 -11.32 15.48 -5.67
C GLU A 21 -12.84 15.37 -5.47
N ASN A 22 -13.52 14.49 -6.21
CA ASN A 22 -14.98 14.41 -6.19
C ASN A 22 -15.53 13.43 -5.13
N TRP A 23 -14.67 12.56 -4.59
CA TRP A 23 -15.02 11.75 -3.42
C TRP A 23 -14.92 12.62 -2.17
N GLY A 24 -15.92 12.53 -1.29
CA GLY A 24 -15.91 13.24 -0.02
C GLY A 24 -14.58 13.01 0.69
N SER A 25 -13.75 14.05 0.78
CA SER A 25 -12.34 13.96 1.19
C SER A 25 -12.17 13.22 2.52
N LYS A 26 -13.16 13.33 3.40
CA LYS A 26 -13.26 12.61 4.67
C LYS A 26 -13.46 11.11 4.48
N PHE A 27 -14.44 10.68 3.68
CA PHE A 27 -14.70 9.25 3.41
C PHE A 27 -13.50 8.57 2.75
N LEU A 28 -12.94 9.22 1.73
CA LEU A 28 -11.77 8.72 1.03
C LEU A 28 -10.55 8.61 1.96
N THR A 29 -10.31 9.62 2.80
CA THR A 29 -9.26 9.58 3.82
C THR A 29 -9.44 8.39 4.76
N TYR A 30 -10.64 8.21 5.32
CA TYR A 30 -10.91 7.11 6.24
C TYR A 30 -10.79 5.74 5.56
N ALA A 31 -11.23 5.62 4.31
CA ALA A 31 -11.06 4.40 3.52
C ALA A 31 -9.58 4.08 3.27
N LEU A 32 -8.77 5.06 2.84
CA LEU A 32 -7.33 4.85 2.59
C LEU A 32 -6.57 4.51 3.89
N VAL A 33 -6.84 5.23 4.97
CA VAL A 33 -6.21 4.96 6.27
C VAL A 33 -6.65 3.60 6.80
N GLY A 34 -7.95 3.26 6.70
CA GLY A 34 -8.48 1.98 7.15
C GLY A 34 -7.88 0.80 6.37
N VAL A 35 -7.88 0.87 5.03
CA VAL A 35 -7.28 -0.15 4.17
C VAL A 35 -5.78 -0.25 4.44
N GLY A 36 -5.06 0.88 4.53
CA GLY A 36 -3.64 0.89 4.84
C GLY A 36 -3.32 0.25 6.20
N SER A 37 -4.14 0.48 7.22
CA SER A 37 -4.01 -0.18 8.54
C SER A 37 -4.21 -1.69 8.47
N VAL A 38 -5.10 -2.20 7.62
CA VAL A 38 -5.23 -3.66 7.39
C VAL A 38 -3.93 -4.22 6.83
N PHE A 39 -3.31 -3.55 5.85
CA PHE A 39 -2.01 -3.97 5.30
C PHE A 39 -0.88 -3.94 6.36
N LEU A 40 -0.94 -3.01 7.33
CA LEU A 40 0.02 -2.97 8.45
C LEU A 40 -0.15 -4.12 9.46
N SER A 41 -1.30 -4.82 9.47
CA SER A 41 -1.47 -6.01 10.34
C SER A 41 -0.73 -7.24 9.83
N PHE A 42 -0.37 -7.25 8.55
CA PHE A 42 0.23 -8.40 7.87
C PHE A 42 1.57 -8.89 8.49
N PRO A 43 2.51 -8.02 8.89
CA PRO A 43 3.74 -8.44 9.59
C PRO A 43 3.48 -9.03 10.97
N ILE A 44 2.43 -8.59 11.66
CA ILE A 44 2.07 -9.12 12.99
C ILE A 44 1.58 -10.56 12.83
N ILE A 45 0.72 -10.79 11.84
CA ILE A 45 0.24 -12.14 11.48
C ILE A 45 1.43 -13.01 11.07
N LEU A 46 2.31 -12.52 10.19
CA LEU A 46 3.50 -13.26 9.77
C LEU A 46 4.44 -13.57 10.95
N SER A 47 4.58 -12.65 11.91
CA SER A 47 5.38 -12.85 13.12
C SER A 47 4.82 -13.97 14.01
N SER A 48 3.49 -14.08 14.10
CA SER A 48 2.83 -15.20 14.77
C SER A 48 3.13 -16.53 14.08
N TYR A 49 3.08 -16.61 12.76
CA TYR A 49 3.48 -17.82 12.02
C TYR A 49 4.97 -18.14 12.18
N LEU A 50 5.83 -17.13 12.22
CA LEU A 50 7.25 -17.31 12.51
C LEU A 50 7.49 -17.83 13.93
N SER A 51 6.55 -17.69 14.87
CA SER A 51 6.74 -18.20 16.24
C SER A 51 6.97 -19.71 16.30
N ASP A 52 6.35 -20.46 15.38
CA ASP A 52 6.52 -21.91 15.23
C ASP A 52 7.89 -22.25 14.64
N TYR A 53 8.67 -23.08 15.35
CA TYR A 53 10.01 -23.48 14.95
C TYR A 53 10.05 -24.19 13.60
N ASN A 54 9.11 -25.09 13.32
CA ASN A 54 9.07 -25.84 12.07
C ASN A 54 8.78 -24.90 10.90
N TYR A 55 7.86 -23.96 11.11
CA TYR A 55 7.53 -22.95 10.10
C TYR A 55 8.70 -21.99 9.87
N ARG A 56 9.41 -21.59 10.94
CA ARG A 56 10.60 -20.75 10.87
C ARG A 56 11.73 -21.45 10.10
N MET A 57 11.98 -22.72 10.39
CA MET A 57 12.98 -23.54 9.69
C MET A 57 12.60 -23.77 8.24
N TRP A 58 11.32 -24.00 7.94
CA TRP A 58 10.82 -24.09 6.58
C TRP A 58 10.98 -22.78 5.80
N ILE A 59 10.86 -21.63 6.46
CA ILE A 59 11.11 -20.32 5.84
C ILE A 59 12.59 -20.14 5.52
N VAL A 60 13.48 -20.50 6.46
CA VAL A 60 14.94 -20.33 6.30
C VAL A 60 15.54 -21.35 5.32
N GLN A 61 15.04 -22.58 5.34
CA GLN A 61 15.52 -23.71 4.53
C GLN A 61 14.66 -23.96 3.28
N GLY A 62 13.83 -22.98 2.87
CA GLY A 62 12.75 -23.15 1.90
C GLY A 62 13.08 -24.08 0.72
N PRO A 63 12.12 -24.88 0.24
CA PRO A 63 12.38 -25.91 -0.76
C PRO A 63 13.01 -25.29 -2.00
N ASP A 64 14.14 -25.84 -2.41
CA ASP A 64 14.87 -25.43 -3.61
C ASP A 64 13.92 -25.53 -4.84
N PRO A 65 13.76 -24.48 -5.66
CA PRO A 65 14.34 -23.14 -5.58
C PRO A 65 13.56 -22.14 -4.71
N PHE A 66 14.30 -21.19 -4.14
CA PHE A 66 13.83 -20.04 -3.35
C PHE A 66 12.79 -19.15 -4.06
N ASP A 67 12.56 -19.38 -5.35
CA ASP A 67 11.71 -18.59 -6.23
C ASP A 67 10.28 -19.16 -6.34
N LYS A 68 10.00 -20.31 -5.70
CA LYS A 68 8.67 -20.93 -5.73
C LYS A 68 7.67 -20.14 -4.88
N MET A 69 6.44 -20.00 -5.41
CA MET A 69 5.30 -19.48 -4.65
C MET A 69 5.10 -20.31 -3.38
N GLY A 70 5.46 -19.72 -2.24
CA GLY A 70 5.39 -20.37 -0.93
C GLY A 70 6.72 -20.41 -0.19
N SER A 71 7.86 -20.21 -0.84
CA SER A 71 9.15 -20.18 -0.12
C SER A 71 9.19 -19.07 0.95
N GLY A 72 9.95 -19.31 2.02
CA GLY A 72 10.10 -18.34 3.10
C GLY A 72 10.60 -16.95 2.67
N PRO A 73 11.67 -16.85 1.85
CA PRO A 73 12.14 -15.55 1.37
C PRO A 73 11.10 -14.81 0.54
N PHE A 74 10.29 -15.54 -0.24
CA PHE A 74 9.19 -14.96 -1.01
C PHE A 74 8.08 -14.41 -0.11
N LEU A 75 7.76 -15.08 1.00
CA LEU A 75 6.78 -14.62 1.98
C LEU A 75 7.24 -13.35 2.71
N ILE A 76 8.52 -13.26 3.08
CA ILE A 76 9.12 -12.06 3.69
C ILE A 76 9.12 -10.89 2.69
N GLY A 77 9.48 -11.16 1.44
CA GLY A 77 9.42 -10.16 0.35
C GLY A 77 8.01 -9.63 0.14
N LYS A 78 7.00 -10.51 0.16
CA LYS A 78 5.60 -10.10 0.12
C LYS A 78 5.21 -9.26 1.33
N ALA A 79 5.49 -9.71 2.56
CA ALA A 79 5.12 -8.94 3.75
C ALA A 79 5.74 -7.54 3.75
N THR A 80 6.98 -7.40 3.29
CA THR A 80 7.63 -6.10 3.09
C THR A 80 6.90 -5.25 2.06
N GLY A 81 6.51 -5.84 0.92
CA GLY A 81 5.71 -5.14 -0.10
C GLY A 81 4.36 -4.66 0.44
N TRP A 82 3.67 -5.50 1.23
CA TRP A 82 2.39 -5.16 1.84
C TRP A 82 2.54 -4.03 2.86
N LEU A 83 3.64 -4.00 3.63
CA LEU A 83 3.98 -2.87 4.50
C LEU A 83 4.14 -1.56 3.73
N ILE A 84 4.91 -1.58 2.65
CA ILE A 84 5.16 -0.38 1.83
C ILE A 84 3.85 0.16 1.27
N ILE A 85 2.98 -0.72 0.76
CA ILE A 85 1.66 -0.34 0.26
C ILE A 85 0.80 0.22 1.39
N GLY A 86 0.77 -0.41 2.56
CA GLY A 86 0.02 0.04 3.72
C GLY A 86 0.41 1.45 4.18
N PHE A 87 1.71 1.69 4.37
CA PHE A 87 2.24 3.02 4.68
C PHE A 87 1.94 4.03 3.59
N GLY A 88 2.10 3.66 2.31
CA GLY A 88 1.79 4.52 1.18
C GLY A 88 0.33 4.99 1.20
N LEU A 89 -0.61 4.07 1.42
CA LEU A 89 -2.04 4.38 1.50
C LEU A 89 -2.36 5.32 2.68
N ILE A 90 -1.78 5.08 3.86
CA ILE A 90 -1.98 5.94 5.03
C ILE A 90 -1.43 7.35 4.76
N ILE A 91 -0.23 7.46 4.20
CA ILE A 91 0.37 8.76 3.86
C ILE A 91 -0.49 9.51 2.85
N ILE A 92 -0.95 8.84 1.78
CA ILE A 92 -1.82 9.46 0.78
C ILE A 92 -3.13 9.93 1.43
N GLY A 93 -3.75 9.10 2.28
CA GLY A 93 -4.95 9.47 3.03
C GLY A 93 -4.74 10.70 3.90
N LEU A 94 -3.66 10.75 4.67
CA LEU A 94 -3.31 11.90 5.52
C LEU A 94 -3.05 13.16 4.69
N GLN A 95 -2.34 13.05 3.56
CA GLN A 95 -2.09 14.18 2.66
C GLN A 95 -3.37 14.73 2.05
N LEU A 96 -4.34 13.86 1.72
CA LEU A 96 -5.66 14.28 1.24
C LEU A 96 -6.44 15.05 2.32
N LYS A 97 -6.41 14.57 3.57
CA LYS A 97 -7.00 15.28 4.71
C LYS A 97 -6.38 16.66 4.91
N LEU A 98 -5.05 16.75 4.93
CA LEU A 98 -4.33 18.01 5.10
C LEU A 98 -4.67 19.02 3.99
N ARG A 99 -4.82 18.57 2.75
CA ARG A 99 -5.24 19.43 1.63
C ARG A 99 -6.67 19.92 1.76
N ALA A 100 -7.58 19.05 2.22
CA ALA A 100 -8.97 19.42 2.47
C ALA A 100 -9.08 20.47 3.59
N ASP A 101 -8.35 20.28 4.69
CA ASP A 101 -8.36 21.22 5.82
C ASP A 101 -7.77 22.60 5.42
N LYS A 102 -6.76 22.63 4.54
CA LYS A 102 -6.22 23.89 4.01
C LYS A 102 -7.23 24.66 3.14
N ARG A 103 -7.98 23.97 2.27
CA ARG A 103 -9.02 24.62 1.45
C ARG A 103 -10.17 25.18 2.30
N SER A 104 -10.51 24.52 3.41
CA SER A 104 -11.55 25.00 4.32
C SER A 104 -11.17 26.28 5.09
N LYS A 105 -9.87 26.57 5.25
CA LYS A 105 -9.39 27.76 5.96
C LYS A 105 -9.13 28.97 5.05
N SER A 106 -9.14 28.77 3.72
CA SER A 106 -8.85 29.81 2.74
C SER A 106 -10.09 30.36 2.02
N GLY A 107 -11.28 29.93 2.41
CA GLY A 107 -12.57 30.47 1.96
C GLY A 107 -13.31 31.05 3.13
#